data_AF-A0A6B3H6F8-F1
#
_entry.id   AF-A0A6B3H6F8-F1
#
_cell.length_a   1.000
_cell.length_b   1.000
_cell.length_c   1.000
_cell.angle_alpha   90.00
_cell.angle_beta   90.00
_cell.angle_gamma   90.00
#
_symmetry.space_group_name_H-M   'P 1'
#
loop_
_entity.id
_entity.type
_entity.pdbx_description
1 polymer ?
#
loop_
_entity_poly.entity_id
_entity_poly.type
_entity_poly.pdbx_seq_one_letter_code
_entity_poly.pdbx_strand_id
1 'polypeptide(L)'
;MSTTASDPLAALASLPGVPDAVDSVRKAVDRVYGHRVMRRRSNEVTAEAALRGSRGSAALAGADWNLEEVRRRTDFSGEGEARTVGAALRLTAEAGQLLSVWRQSPLRVLARLHLVAAGGATPDDAVGRPRLAGEAVDEPLIEAPLPSAGEVAGRLEG
;
A
#
# COMPACT_ATOMS: atom_id res chain seq x y z
N MET A 1 24.76 -5.63 -9.07
CA MET A 1 24.36 -6.72 -9.96
C MET A 1 24.10 -7.94 -9.08
N SER A 2 22.86 -8.11 -8.62
CA SER A 2 22.51 -9.29 -7.83
C SER A 2 22.20 -10.44 -8.79
N THR A 3 22.78 -11.59 -8.44
CA THR A 3 22.74 -12.87 -9.13
C THR A 3 21.34 -13.27 -9.58
N THR A 4 21.27 -13.79 -10.81
CA THR A 4 20.15 -14.48 -11.44
C THR A 4 19.76 -15.74 -10.65
N ALA A 5 19.13 -15.57 -9.49
CA ALA A 5 18.15 -16.55 -9.05
C ALA A 5 16.98 -16.46 -10.04
N SER A 6 16.51 -17.58 -10.57
CA SER A 6 15.26 -17.65 -11.33
C SER A 6 14.22 -16.86 -10.57
N ASP A 7 13.55 -15.89 -11.22
CA ASP A 7 12.49 -15.11 -10.60
C ASP A 7 11.51 -16.08 -9.92
N PRO A 8 11.44 -16.10 -8.57
CA PRO A 8 10.66 -17.09 -7.85
C PRO A 8 9.16 -16.94 -8.12
N LEU A 9 8.73 -15.80 -8.67
CA LEU A 9 7.35 -15.50 -9.02
C LEU A 9 7.06 -15.73 -10.52
N ALA A 10 8.04 -16.12 -11.34
CA ALA A 10 7.84 -16.32 -12.77
C ALA A 10 6.74 -17.33 -13.10
N ALA A 11 6.58 -18.37 -12.28
CA ALA A 11 5.52 -19.37 -12.44
C ALA A 11 4.11 -18.78 -12.25
N LEU A 12 3.96 -17.72 -11.45
CA LEU A 12 2.67 -17.05 -11.27
C LEU A 12 2.26 -16.29 -12.55
N ALA A 13 3.23 -15.74 -13.28
CA ALA A 13 2.98 -14.99 -14.51
C ALA A 13 2.50 -15.88 -15.67
N SER A 14 2.77 -17.19 -15.63
CA SER A 14 2.36 -18.16 -16.66
C SER A 14 1.05 -18.88 -16.35
N LEU A 15 0.40 -18.58 -15.22
CA LEU A 15 -0.88 -19.18 -14.86
C LEU A 15 -1.95 -18.88 -15.93
N PRO A 16 -2.87 -19.81 -16.22
CA PRO A 16 -3.92 -19.61 -17.22
C PRO A 16 -4.70 -18.30 -16.99
N GLY A 17 -4.82 -17.49 -18.04
CA GLY A 17 -5.54 -16.20 -18.02
C GLY A 17 -4.74 -15.01 -17.47
N VAL A 18 -3.62 -15.23 -16.75
CA VAL A 18 -2.79 -14.13 -16.22
C VAL A 18 -2.14 -13.31 -17.35
N PRO A 19 -1.51 -13.90 -18.40
CA PRO A 19 -0.93 -13.12 -19.49
C PRO A 19 -1.95 -12.22 -20.21
N ASP A 20 -3.14 -12.74 -20.49
CA ASP A 20 -4.21 -12.00 -21.18
C ASP A 20 -4.75 -10.85 -20.31
N ALA A 21 -4.93 -11.09 -19.00
CA ALA A 21 -5.34 -10.07 -18.06
C ALA A 21 -4.30 -8.94 -17.96
N VAL A 22 -3.02 -9.29 -17.85
CA VAL A 22 -1.91 -8.32 -17.82
C VAL A 22 -1.86 -7.51 -19.12
N ASP A 23 -1.96 -8.16 -20.27
CA ASP A 23 -1.94 -7.47 -21.57
C ASP A 23 -3.15 -6.53 -21.74
N SER A 24 -4.33 -6.96 -21.30
CA SER A 24 -5.54 -6.14 -21.28
C SER A 24 -5.39 -4.89 -20.40
N VAL A 25 -4.87 -5.05 -19.17
CA VAL A 25 -4.61 -3.95 -18.24
C VAL A 25 -3.57 -2.99 -18.84
N ARG A 26 -2.47 -3.51 -19.40
CA ARG A 26 -1.45 -2.68 -20.07
C ARG A 26 -2.05 -1.84 -21.19
N LYS A 27 -2.84 -2.45 -22.08
CA LYS A 27 -3.54 -1.73 -23.17
C LYS A 27 -4.48 -0.64 -22.65
N ALA A 28 -5.19 -0.90 -21.54
CA ALA A 28 -6.07 0.09 -20.92
C ALA A 28 -5.28 1.27 -20.33
N VAL A 29 -4.17 0.98 -19.63
CA VAL A 29 -3.26 1.98 -19.06
C VAL A 29 -2.61 2.82 -20.17
N ASP A 30 -2.11 2.19 -21.24
CA ASP A 30 -1.52 2.88 -22.40
C ASP A 30 -2.53 3.86 -23.04
N ARG A 31 -3.81 3.46 -23.13
CA ARG A 31 -4.88 4.33 -23.63
C ARG A 31 -5.14 5.53 -22.73
N VAL A 32 -5.09 5.35 -21.40
CA VAL A 32 -5.20 6.45 -20.44
C VAL A 32 -4.05 7.43 -20.62
N TYR A 33 -2.80 6.94 -20.67
CA TYR A 33 -1.61 7.77 -20.87
C TYR A 33 -1.64 8.52 -22.21
N GLY A 34 -2.13 7.90 -23.28
CA GLY A 34 -2.29 8.52 -24.59
C GLY A 34 -3.45 9.53 -24.66
N HIS A 35 -4.34 9.57 -23.66
CA HIS A 35 -5.51 10.43 -23.70
C HIS A 35 -5.13 11.92 -23.60
N ARG A 36 -5.81 12.78 -24.38
CA ARG A 36 -5.50 14.23 -24.44
C ARG A 36 -5.54 14.93 -23.08
N VAL A 37 -6.33 14.43 -22.14
CA VAL A 37 -6.43 15.00 -20.78
C VAL A 37 -5.12 14.87 -20.01
N MET A 38 -4.39 13.77 -20.20
CA MET A 38 -3.12 13.54 -19.52
C MET A 38 -2.05 14.53 -19.95
N ARG A 39 -2.16 15.10 -21.16
CA ARG A 39 -1.26 16.16 -21.62
C ARG A 39 -1.54 17.53 -21.02
N ARG A 40 -2.77 17.77 -20.54
CA ARG A 40 -3.24 19.09 -20.10
C ARG A 40 -3.49 19.20 -18.59
N ARG A 41 -3.90 18.10 -17.96
CA ARG A 41 -4.41 18.05 -16.58
C ARG A 41 -3.90 16.82 -15.84
N SER A 42 -2.68 16.35 -16.15
CA SER A 42 -2.08 15.17 -15.49
C SER A 42 -2.06 15.31 -13.98
N ASN A 43 -1.67 16.47 -13.45
CA ASN A 43 -1.59 16.71 -12.01
C ASN A 43 -2.95 16.54 -11.32
N GLU A 44 -4.02 17.03 -11.94
CA GLU A 44 -5.38 16.91 -11.41
C GLU A 44 -5.87 15.46 -11.47
N VAL A 45 -5.58 14.75 -12.56
CA VAL A 45 -5.90 13.31 -12.68
C VAL A 45 -5.13 12.51 -11.64
N THR A 46 -3.84 12.78 -11.44
CA THR A 46 -3.01 12.11 -10.44
C THR A 46 -3.53 12.36 -9.03
N ALA A 47 -3.86 13.60 -8.67
CA ALA A 47 -4.41 13.95 -7.36
C ALA A 47 -5.74 13.22 -7.10
N GLU A 48 -6.64 13.23 -8.09
CA GLU A 48 -7.93 12.55 -7.99
C GLU A 48 -7.79 11.02 -7.95
N ALA A 49 -6.84 10.45 -8.70
CA ALA A 49 -6.54 9.01 -8.66
C ALA A 49 -5.97 8.59 -7.30
N ALA A 50 -5.05 9.38 -6.74
CA ALA A 50 -4.52 9.15 -5.40
C ALA A 50 -5.62 9.21 -4.33
N LEU A 51 -6.54 10.18 -4.43
CA LEU A 51 -7.68 10.31 -3.52
C LEU A 51 -8.59 9.08 -3.58
N ARG A 52 -8.94 8.62 -4.78
CA ARG A 52 -9.76 7.42 -4.98
C ARG A 52 -9.07 6.16 -4.48
N GLY A 53 -7.78 6.00 -4.76
CA GLY A 53 -6.98 4.89 -4.28
C GLY A 53 -6.89 4.85 -2.74
N SER A 54 -6.71 6.02 -2.13
CA SER A 54 -6.71 6.18 -0.67
C SER A 54 -8.06 5.80 -0.08
N ARG A 55 -9.17 6.30 -0.64
CA ARG A 55 -10.53 5.92 -0.22
C ARG A 55 -10.74 4.41 -0.33
N GLY A 56 -10.36 3.80 -1.44
CA GLY A 56 -10.48 2.35 -1.64
C GLY A 56 -9.69 1.56 -0.59
N SER A 57 -8.48 1.99 -0.28
CA SER A 57 -7.64 1.37 0.76
C SER A 57 -8.26 1.52 2.15
N ALA A 58 -8.82 2.69 2.47
CA ALA A 58 -9.53 2.92 3.73
C ALA A 58 -10.79 2.06 3.85
N ALA A 59 -11.54 1.91 2.76
CA ALA A 59 -12.73 1.06 2.71
C ALA A 59 -12.40 -0.42 2.98
N LEU A 60 -11.28 -0.93 2.45
CA LEU A 60 -10.79 -2.26 2.79
C LEU A 60 -10.49 -2.39 4.28
N ALA A 61 -9.93 -1.35 4.90
CA ALA A 61 -9.69 -1.28 6.34
C ALA A 61 -10.92 -0.89 7.18
N GLY A 62 -12.14 -1.01 6.62
CA GLY A 62 -13.41 -0.81 7.34
C GLY A 62 -13.94 0.63 7.37
N ALA A 63 -13.33 1.58 6.67
CA ALA A 63 -13.76 2.97 6.61
C ALA A 63 -14.25 3.37 5.20
N ASP A 64 -15.49 3.00 4.86
CA ASP A 64 -16.09 3.27 3.53
C ASP A 64 -16.83 4.62 3.47
N TRP A 65 -16.04 5.70 3.44
CA TRP A 65 -16.60 7.04 3.25
C TRP A 65 -16.98 7.31 1.81
N ASN A 66 -18.01 8.12 1.60
CA ASN A 66 -18.29 8.67 0.27
C ASN A 66 -17.08 9.50 -0.23
N LEU A 67 -16.72 9.36 -1.50
CA LEU A 67 -15.62 10.11 -2.12
C LEU A 67 -15.78 11.63 -1.96
N GLU A 68 -17.01 12.15 -2.04
CA GLU A 68 -17.27 13.57 -1.84
C GLU A 68 -16.96 14.04 -0.41
N GLU A 69 -17.09 13.16 0.57
CA GLU A 69 -16.72 13.49 1.96
C GLU A 69 -15.20 13.57 2.10
N VAL A 70 -14.46 12.63 1.51
CA VAL A 70 -13.00 12.66 1.48
C VAL A 70 -12.48 13.91 0.75
N ARG A 71 -13.17 14.38 -0.29
CA ARG A 71 -12.80 15.61 -1.04
C ARG A 71 -12.96 16.88 -0.23
N ARG A 72 -14.05 17.03 0.53
CA ARG A 72 -14.37 18.27 1.25
C ARG A 72 -13.62 18.41 2.57
N ARG A 73 -13.27 17.29 3.19
CA ARG A 73 -12.65 17.28 4.51
C ARG A 73 -11.16 17.61 4.42
N THR A 74 -10.69 18.44 5.34
CA THR A 74 -9.28 18.85 5.44
C THR A 74 -8.57 18.28 6.65
N ASP A 75 -9.32 17.74 7.62
CA ASP A 75 -8.80 17.21 8.87
C ASP A 75 -9.23 15.74 9.10
N PHE A 76 -8.23 14.88 9.26
CA PHE A 76 -8.35 13.43 9.49
C PHE A 76 -7.62 13.01 10.79
N SER A 77 -7.42 13.93 11.73
CA SER A 77 -6.75 13.68 13.02
C SER A 77 -7.64 13.04 14.09
N GLY A 78 -8.94 12.88 13.81
CA GLY A 78 -9.91 12.25 14.70
C GLY A 78 -9.68 10.74 14.90
N GLU A 79 -10.62 10.10 15.59
CA GLU A 79 -10.59 8.65 15.87
C GLU A 79 -11.42 7.84 14.87
N GLY A 80 -11.36 6.51 14.98
CA GLY A 80 -12.15 5.58 14.17
C GLY A 80 -11.89 5.75 12.67
N GLU A 81 -12.95 5.77 11.87
CA GLU A 81 -12.86 5.84 10.41
C GLU A 81 -12.08 7.06 9.89
N ALA A 82 -12.17 8.21 10.56
CA ALA A 82 -11.43 9.42 10.16
C ALA A 82 -9.92 9.18 10.21
N ARG A 83 -9.45 8.48 11.25
CA ARG A 83 -8.05 8.06 11.39
C ARG A 83 -7.63 7.13 10.27
N THR A 84 -8.45 6.13 9.97
CA THR A 84 -8.20 5.12 8.91
C THR A 84 -8.12 5.77 7.53
N VAL A 85 -9.04 6.69 7.20
CA VAL A 85 -8.98 7.45 5.96
C VAL A 85 -7.72 8.32 5.90
N GLY A 86 -7.38 9.01 7.00
CA GLY A 86 -6.14 9.78 7.10
C GLY A 86 -4.88 8.94 6.90
N ALA A 87 -4.85 7.73 7.47
CA ALA A 87 -3.75 6.78 7.31
C ALA A 87 -3.60 6.34 5.85
N ALA A 88 -4.71 5.99 5.18
CA ALA A 88 -4.70 5.61 3.77
C ALA A 88 -4.23 6.73 2.84
N LEU A 89 -4.61 7.98 3.14
CA LEU A 89 -4.13 9.18 2.42
C LEU A 89 -2.61 9.36 2.56
N ARG A 90 -2.10 9.29 3.80
CA ARG A 90 -0.66 9.39 4.07
C ARG A 90 0.12 8.26 3.42
N LEU A 91 -0.35 7.01 3.56
CA LEU A 91 0.25 5.84 2.91
C LEU A 91 0.35 6.01 1.39
N THR A 92 -0.74 6.42 0.74
CA THR A 92 -0.77 6.61 -0.72
C THR A 92 0.19 7.71 -1.18
N ALA A 93 0.27 8.80 -0.42
CA ALA A 93 1.21 9.89 -0.69
C ALA A 93 2.68 9.45 -0.58
N GLU A 94 2.99 8.58 0.39
CA GLU A 94 4.36 8.11 0.63
C GLU A 94 4.78 6.97 -0.31
N ALA A 95 3.88 6.02 -0.58
CA ALA A 95 4.19 4.81 -1.34
C ALA A 95 4.84 5.11 -2.71
N GLY A 96 4.36 6.14 -3.40
CA GLY A 96 4.92 6.55 -4.70
C GLY A 96 6.38 7.00 -4.64
N GLN A 97 6.84 7.55 -3.51
CA GLN A 97 8.21 8.04 -3.34
C GLN A 97 9.19 6.94 -2.88
N LEU A 98 8.67 5.84 -2.31
CA LEU A 98 9.48 4.80 -1.67
C LEU A 98 9.94 3.69 -2.62
N LEU A 99 9.46 3.68 -3.87
CA LEU A 99 9.77 2.63 -4.86
C LEU A 99 11.26 2.48 -5.16
N SER A 100 12.01 3.58 -5.23
CA SER A 100 13.46 3.54 -5.46
C SER A 100 14.23 2.99 -4.25
N VAL A 101 13.75 3.28 -3.04
CA VAL A 101 14.34 2.83 -1.77
C VAL A 101 14.09 1.34 -1.56
N TRP A 102 12.95 0.80 -2.02
CA TRP A 102 12.59 -0.61 -1.85
C TRP A 102 13.69 -1.56 -2.31
N ARG A 103 14.33 -1.28 -3.46
CA ARG A 103 15.40 -2.15 -4.00
C ARG A 103 16.68 -2.16 -3.15
N GLN A 104 16.88 -1.14 -2.30
CA GLN A 104 18.08 -0.97 -1.49
C GLN A 104 17.84 -1.34 -0.03
N SER A 105 16.66 -0.98 0.51
CA SER A 105 16.31 -1.18 1.91
C SER A 105 14.79 -1.36 2.07
N PRO A 106 14.25 -2.57 1.78
CA PRO A 106 12.83 -2.86 1.93
C PRO A 106 12.33 -2.64 3.37
N LEU A 107 13.13 -3.02 4.36
CA LEU A 107 12.80 -2.84 5.78
C LEU A 107 12.58 -1.38 6.15
N ARG A 108 13.39 -0.45 5.61
CA ARG A 108 13.19 0.98 5.82
C ARG A 108 11.88 1.47 5.21
N VAL A 109 11.51 0.94 4.05
CA VAL A 109 10.22 1.28 3.41
C VAL A 109 9.06 0.76 4.25
N LEU A 110 9.09 -0.51 4.68
CA LEU A 110 8.06 -1.09 5.52
C LEU A 110 7.93 -0.35 6.86
N ALA A 111 9.04 -0.02 7.51
CA ALA A 111 9.07 0.80 8.72
C ALA A 111 8.39 2.16 8.49
N ARG A 112 8.70 2.84 7.37
CA ARG A 112 8.12 4.14 7.05
C ARG A 112 6.62 4.05 6.77
N LEU A 113 6.19 3.05 6.00
CA LEU A 113 4.77 2.81 5.72
C LEU A 113 4.01 2.49 7.02
N HIS A 114 4.56 1.65 7.90
CA HIS A 114 3.95 1.34 9.19
C HIS A 114 3.84 2.60 10.07
N LEU A 115 4.85 3.46 10.08
CA LEU A 115 4.81 4.73 10.82
C LEU A 115 3.65 5.63 10.40
N VAL A 116 3.43 5.82 9.09
CA VAL A 116 2.36 6.71 8.62
C VAL A 116 0.96 6.09 8.71
N ALA A 117 0.89 4.76 8.77
CA ALA A 117 -0.34 4.00 8.94
C ALA A 117 -0.81 3.95 10.41
N ALA A 118 0.10 3.59 11.33
CA ALA A 118 -0.21 3.24 12.70
C ALA A 118 0.24 4.28 13.74
N GLY A 119 1.01 5.30 13.34
CA GLY A 119 1.46 6.35 14.24
C GLY A 119 0.29 7.04 14.94
N GLY A 120 0.34 7.12 16.27
CA GLY A 120 -0.72 7.67 17.12
C GLY A 120 -1.95 6.77 17.29
N ALA A 121 -2.02 5.62 16.60
CA ALA A 121 -3.03 4.58 16.82
C ALA A 121 -2.50 3.44 17.71
N THR A 122 -1.20 3.18 17.64
CA THR A 122 -0.48 2.13 18.35
C THR A 122 0.58 2.77 19.26
N PRO A 123 0.99 2.13 20.38
CA PRO A 123 2.10 2.62 21.19
C PRO A 123 3.34 2.93 20.36
N ASP A 124 3.96 4.09 20.62
CA ASP A 124 5.06 4.61 19.80
C ASP A 124 6.27 3.66 19.73
N ASP A 125 6.49 2.87 20.77
CA ASP A 125 7.57 1.89 20.85
C ASP A 125 7.33 0.64 19.99
N ALA A 126 6.11 0.44 19.46
CA ALA A 126 5.74 -0.66 18.56
C ALA A 126 5.62 -0.26 17.08
N VAL A 127 5.70 1.03 16.77
CA VAL A 127 5.51 1.54 15.40
C VAL A 127 6.83 1.56 14.62
N GLY A 128 6.76 1.25 13.32
CA GLY A 128 7.90 1.40 12.41
C GLY A 128 9.01 0.35 12.58
N ARG A 129 8.73 -0.79 13.21
CA ARG A 129 9.66 -1.92 13.33
C ARG A 129 8.94 -3.26 13.16
N PRO A 130 9.67 -4.36 12.89
CA PRO A 130 9.12 -5.70 13.05
C PRO A 130 8.62 -5.92 14.49
N ARG A 131 7.59 -6.75 14.60
CA ARG A 131 7.02 -7.11 15.90
C ARG A 131 7.94 -8.03 16.71
N LEU A 132 7.85 -7.95 18.02
CA LEU A 132 8.54 -8.82 18.98
C LEU A 132 7.67 -10.02 19.37
N ALA A 133 8.30 -11.02 19.99
CA ALA A 133 7.59 -12.17 20.52
C ALA A 133 6.56 -11.74 21.60
N GLY A 134 5.33 -12.22 21.48
CA GLY A 134 4.23 -11.87 22.38
C GLY A 134 3.45 -10.62 21.99
N GLU A 135 3.90 -9.83 21.01
CA GLU A 135 3.11 -8.72 20.46
C GLU A 135 1.95 -9.28 19.61
N ALA A 136 0.73 -8.86 19.95
CA ALA A 136 -0.47 -9.21 19.23
C ALA A 136 -0.54 -8.48 17.88
N VAL A 137 -1.20 -9.11 16.91
CA VAL A 137 -1.51 -8.51 15.60
C VAL A 137 -3.02 -8.48 15.48
N ASP A 138 -3.57 -7.29 15.27
CA ASP A 138 -4.97 -7.08 14.99
C ASP A 138 -5.14 -6.90 13.48
N GLU A 139 -5.47 -7.99 12.79
CA GLU A 139 -5.70 -8.02 11.35
C GLU A 139 -6.97 -8.83 11.05
N PRO A 140 -8.14 -8.15 10.97
CA PRO A 140 -9.42 -8.84 10.82
C PRO A 140 -9.65 -9.41 9.42
N LEU A 141 -8.88 -9.01 8.40
CA LEU A 141 -9.08 -9.46 7.03
C LEU A 141 -8.30 -10.75 6.69
N ILE A 142 -7.35 -11.16 7.53
CA ILE A 142 -6.51 -12.33 7.30
C ILE A 142 -6.81 -13.39 8.35
N GLU A 143 -7.57 -14.42 7.94
CA GLU A 143 -7.90 -15.57 8.81
C GLU A 143 -6.80 -16.65 8.84
N ALA A 144 -5.79 -16.54 7.96
CA ALA A 144 -4.69 -17.49 7.92
C ALA A 144 -3.83 -17.38 9.20
N PRO A 145 -3.27 -18.49 9.71
CA PRO A 145 -2.36 -18.45 10.85
C PRO A 145 -1.21 -17.48 10.57
N LEU A 146 -1.06 -16.49 11.44
CA LEU A 146 0.04 -15.55 11.32
C LEU A 146 1.36 -16.29 11.61
N PRO A 147 2.42 -16.03 10.84
CA PRO A 147 3.76 -16.57 11.14
C PRO A 147 4.17 -16.18 12.57
N SER A 148 5.24 -16.75 13.13
CA SER A 148 5.79 -16.25 14.41
C SER A 148 6.65 -14.99 14.22
N ALA A 149 6.95 -14.25 15.30
CA ALA A 149 7.84 -13.07 15.20
C ALA A 149 9.24 -13.46 14.68
N GLY A 150 9.79 -14.58 15.16
CA GLY A 150 11.06 -15.11 14.68
C GLY A 150 11.02 -15.56 13.23
N GLU A 151 9.91 -16.15 12.78
CA GLU A 151 9.73 -16.52 11.38
C GLU A 151 9.65 -15.29 10.45
N VAL A 152 8.94 -14.24 10.86
CA VAL A 152 8.89 -12.98 10.10
C VAL A 152 10.29 -12.35 10.03
N ALA A 153 11.04 -12.33 11.13
CA ALA A 153 12.41 -11.82 11.14
C ALA A 153 13.30 -12.60 10.16
N GLY A 154 13.28 -13.93 10.20
CA GLY A 154 14.04 -14.77 9.27
C GLY A 154 13.65 -14.53 7.80
N ARG A 155 12.36 -14.37 7.49
CA ARG A 155 11.89 -14.07 6.12
C ARG A 155 12.34 -12.70 5.61
N LEU A 156 12.57 -11.74 6.51
CA LEU A 156 13.00 -10.38 6.17
C LEU A 156 14.52 -10.25 6.02
N GLU A 157 15.29 -11.15 6.64
CA GLU A 157 16.75 -11.21 6.53
C GLU A 157 17.23 -11.90 5.24
N GLY A 158 16.41 -12.80 4.68
CA GLY A 158 16.66 -13.47 3.38
C GLY A 158 17.11 -14.91 3.54
#